data_AF-A0A2D7IFE2-F1
#
_entry.id   AF-A0A2D7IFE2-F1
#
_cell.length_a   1.000
_cell.length_b   1.000
_cell.length_c   1.000
_cell.angle_alpha   90.00
_cell.angle_beta   90.00
_cell.angle_gamma   90.00
#
_symmetry.space_group_name_H-M   'P 1'
#
loop_
_entity.id
_entity.type
_entity.pdbx_description
1 polymer ?
#
loop_
_entity_poly.entity_id
_entity_poly.type
_entity_poly.pdbx_seq_one_letter_code
_entity_poly.pdbx_strand_id
1 'polypeptide(L)'
;MLTSTTVPTVKGKVRPLHDRLIVAEMEFGEVTTAGGIILPSDDGKDVGIKPRWAKVVVKGHENKEEYGEGDWVLVVHGRWSRGFKVQEEDDSEPVILRTVEAEGVLGWSKEAPSDLAYYNNQAVVNLENNISAKDFAKEE
;
A
#
# COMPACT_ATOMS: atom_id res chain seq x y z
N MET A 1 -14.51 -28.91 0.98
CA MET A 1 -14.81 -27.58 1.56
C MET A 1 -13.48 -26.91 1.86
N LEU A 2 -13.08 -25.89 1.11
CA LEU A 2 -11.90 -25.09 1.42
C LEU A 2 -12.30 -24.14 2.56
N THR A 3 -11.72 -24.33 3.74
CA THR A 3 -11.89 -23.43 4.87
C THR A 3 -11.26 -22.08 4.49
N SER A 4 -12.12 -21.08 4.25
CA SER A 4 -11.68 -19.68 4.10
C SER A 4 -10.92 -19.30 5.37
N THR A 5 -9.59 -19.23 5.27
CA THR A 5 -8.75 -18.83 6.40
C THR A 5 -8.90 -17.33 6.55
N THR A 6 -9.79 -16.90 7.44
CA THR A 6 -9.97 -15.51 7.80
C THR A 6 -8.65 -15.00 8.40
N VAL A 7 -7.97 -14.09 7.69
CA VAL A 7 -6.81 -13.37 8.23
C VAL A 7 -7.28 -12.62 9.48
N PRO A 8 -6.76 -12.93 10.67
CA PRO A 8 -7.19 -12.25 11.90
C PRO A 8 -6.80 -10.78 11.85
N THR A 9 -7.71 -9.92 12.31
CA THR A 9 -7.46 -8.48 12.44
C THR A 9 -6.81 -8.21 13.79
N VAL A 10 -5.66 -7.56 13.77
CA VAL A 10 -4.96 -7.09 14.97
C VAL A 10 -5.41 -5.68 15.28
N LYS A 11 -5.75 -5.39 16.54
CA LYS A 11 -6.13 -4.06 17.00
C LYS A 11 -4.92 -3.29 17.55
N GLY A 12 -4.84 -2.00 17.23
CA GLY A 12 -3.85 -1.06 17.75
C GLY A 12 -2.73 -0.70 16.78
N LYS A 13 -1.74 0.05 17.28
CA LYS A 13 -0.62 0.55 16.48
C LYS A 13 0.46 -0.51 16.28
N VAL A 14 0.98 -0.58 15.06
CA VAL A 14 2.09 -1.48 14.72
C VAL A 14 3.42 -0.75 14.69
N ARG A 15 4.48 -1.43 15.14
CA ARG A 15 5.84 -0.92 15.12
C ARG A 15 6.75 -1.90 14.38
N PRO A 16 7.53 -1.44 13.39
CA PRO A 16 8.52 -2.29 12.72
C PRO A 16 9.65 -2.72 13.67
N LEU A 17 10.17 -3.93 13.47
CA LEU A 17 11.37 -4.40 14.14
C LEU A 17 12.61 -3.86 13.43
N HIS A 18 13.61 -3.40 14.20
CA HIS A 18 14.89 -2.88 13.70
C HIS A 18 14.72 -1.79 12.64
N ASP A 19 15.22 -2.06 11.43
CA ASP A 19 15.27 -1.20 10.25
C ASP A 19 14.14 -1.50 9.24
N ARG A 20 13.26 -2.46 9.55
CA ARG A 20 12.17 -2.86 8.65
C ARG A 20 11.15 -1.74 8.45
N LEU A 21 10.39 -1.87 7.39
CA LEU A 21 9.28 -0.97 7.06
C LEU A 21 7.96 -1.70 7.19
N ILE A 22 6.93 -0.96 7.56
CA ILE A 22 5.55 -1.38 7.39
C ILE A 22 4.94 -0.54 6.28
N VAL A 23 4.37 -1.20 5.29
CA VAL A 23 3.83 -0.58 4.08
C VAL A 23 2.38 -0.97 3.83
N ALA A 24 1.66 -0.11 3.14
CA ALA A 24 0.29 -0.30 2.65
C ALA A 24 0.23 -0.08 1.13
N GLU A 25 -0.96 -0.23 0.54
CA GLU A 25 -1.24 0.15 -0.86
C GLU A 25 -0.30 -0.51 -1.90
N MET A 26 0.16 -1.73 -1.60
CA MET A 26 0.96 -2.52 -2.56
C MET A 26 0.02 -3.23 -3.54
N GLU A 27 0.16 -2.96 -4.83
CA GLU A 27 -0.72 -3.47 -5.90
C GLU A 27 -0.24 -4.83 -6.44
N PHE A 28 -1.17 -5.78 -6.57
CA PHE A 28 -0.92 -7.16 -7.03
C PHE A 28 -1.77 -7.54 -8.25
N GLY A 29 -2.66 -6.65 -8.67
CA GLY A 29 -3.64 -6.87 -9.71
C GLY A 29 -3.07 -6.91 -11.11
N GLU A 30 -4.00 -7.10 -12.04
CA GLU A 30 -3.78 -6.95 -13.47
C GLU A 30 -3.44 -5.50 -13.78
N VAL A 31 -2.60 -5.30 -14.79
CA VAL A 31 -2.06 -4.01 -15.18
C VAL A 31 -2.39 -3.77 -16.65
N THR A 32 -2.98 -2.63 -16.98
CA THR A 32 -3.26 -2.28 -18.38
C THR A 32 -2.34 -1.14 -18.80
N THR A 33 -1.44 -1.43 -19.73
CA THR A 33 -0.55 -0.40 -20.30
C THR A 33 -1.33 0.66 -21.08
N ALA A 34 -0.74 1.84 -21.28
CA ALA A 34 -1.36 2.91 -22.08
C ALA A 34 -1.73 2.50 -23.52
N GLY A 35 -1.04 1.49 -24.07
CA GLY A 35 -1.32 0.91 -25.39
C GLY A 35 -2.42 -0.15 -25.40
N GLY A 36 -3.09 -0.42 -24.27
CA GLY A 36 -4.15 -1.41 -24.16
C GLY A 36 -3.67 -2.86 -23.96
N ILE A 37 -2.37 -3.08 -23.74
CA ILE A 37 -1.85 -4.42 -23.41
C ILE A 37 -2.15 -4.71 -21.94
N ILE A 38 -2.82 -5.84 -21.72
CA ILE A 38 -3.16 -6.36 -20.40
C ILE A 38 -2.03 -7.29 -19.92
N LEU A 39 -1.40 -6.93 -18.82
CA LEU A 39 -0.44 -7.74 -18.08
C LEU A 39 -1.18 -8.46 -16.95
N PRO A 40 -1.35 -9.79 -17.03
CA PRO A 40 -2.16 -10.53 -16.07
C PRO A 40 -1.59 -10.42 -14.64
N SER A 41 -2.47 -10.56 -13.64
CA SER A 41 -2.03 -10.59 -12.25
C SER A 41 -1.08 -11.76 -11.98
N ASP A 42 -0.01 -11.40 -11.26
CA ASP A 42 1.09 -12.25 -10.82
C ASP A 42 0.85 -12.84 -9.42
N ASP A 43 -0.31 -12.56 -8.81
CA ASP A 43 -0.62 -13.02 -7.46
C ASP A 43 -0.78 -14.55 -7.42
N GLY A 44 0.13 -15.23 -6.72
CA GLY A 44 0.14 -16.69 -6.57
C GLY A 44 0.53 -17.48 -7.82
N LYS A 45 1.18 -16.87 -8.82
CA LYS A 45 1.68 -17.54 -10.03
C LYS A 45 3.21 -17.49 -10.13
N ASP A 46 3.82 -18.53 -10.69
CA ASP A 46 5.29 -18.66 -10.82
C ASP A 46 5.92 -17.61 -11.76
N VAL A 47 5.12 -17.03 -12.66
CA VAL A 47 5.54 -16.01 -13.64
C VAL A 47 5.20 -14.61 -13.13
N GLY A 48 5.79 -14.20 -12.00
CA GLY A 48 5.40 -12.98 -11.29
C GLY A 48 6.52 -12.16 -10.66
N ILE A 49 7.74 -12.30 -11.17
CA ILE A 49 8.94 -11.68 -10.59
C ILE A 49 9.07 -10.23 -11.09
N LYS A 50 8.41 -9.30 -10.40
CA LYS A 50 8.61 -7.86 -10.62
C LYS A 50 8.67 -7.08 -9.30
N PRO A 51 9.45 -5.99 -9.25
CA PRO A 51 9.38 -5.05 -8.14
C PRO A 51 7.99 -4.44 -8.02
N ARG A 52 7.62 -4.01 -6.80
CA ARG A 52 6.33 -3.39 -6.52
C ARG A 52 6.48 -2.12 -5.72
N TRP A 53 5.65 -1.14 -6.02
CA TRP A 53 5.51 0.06 -5.22
C TRP A 53 4.62 -0.20 -4.02
N ALA A 54 4.95 0.44 -2.90
CA ALA A 54 4.13 0.45 -1.70
C ALA A 54 4.33 1.76 -0.94
N LYS A 55 3.31 2.17 -0.20
CA LYS A 55 3.33 3.38 0.60
C LYS A 55 3.84 3.08 1.99
N VAL A 56 4.81 3.84 2.49
CA VAL A 56 5.37 3.67 3.83
C VAL A 56 4.37 4.17 4.86
N VAL A 57 3.98 3.30 5.79
CA VAL A 57 3.11 3.65 6.92
C VAL A 57 3.95 3.96 8.15
N VAL A 58 4.92 3.10 8.47
CA VAL A 58 5.83 3.29 9.61
C VAL A 58 7.23 2.81 9.25
N LYS A 59 8.23 3.58 9.67
CA LYS A 59 9.64 3.27 9.48
C LYS A 59 10.30 2.79 10.79
N GLY A 60 11.11 1.74 10.69
CA GLY A 60 11.85 1.19 11.81
C GLY A 60 12.89 2.18 12.34
N HIS A 61 13.05 2.22 13.67
CA HIS A 61 13.96 3.13 14.36
C HIS A 61 15.45 3.00 13.99
N GLU A 62 15.88 1.85 13.46
CA GLU A 62 17.26 1.64 13.01
C GLU A 62 17.46 1.96 11.52
N ASN A 63 16.38 2.26 10.79
CA ASN A 63 16.43 2.57 9.36
C ASN A 63 16.91 4.01 9.16
N LYS A 64 18.04 4.17 8.45
CA LYS A 64 18.71 5.46 8.23
C LYS A 64 18.52 6.03 6.82
N GLU A 65 17.69 5.40 6.00
CA GLU A 65 17.42 5.86 4.64
C GLU A 65 16.70 7.22 4.62
N GLU A 66 16.63 7.89 3.48
CA GLU A 66 16.04 9.24 3.40
C GLU A 66 14.51 9.26 3.32
N TYR A 67 13.89 8.17 2.83
CA TYR A 67 12.44 8.06 2.76
C TYR A 67 11.80 7.93 4.16
N GLY A 68 10.59 8.49 4.31
CA GLY A 68 9.83 8.53 5.55
C GLY A 68 8.41 7.97 5.41
N GLU A 69 7.59 8.21 6.44
CA GLU A 69 6.16 7.89 6.41
C GLU A 69 5.45 8.72 5.33
N GLY A 70 4.57 8.09 4.56
CA GLY A 70 3.85 8.71 3.44
C GLY A 70 4.56 8.60 2.09
N ASP A 71 5.87 8.38 2.07
CA ASP A 71 6.62 8.18 0.83
C ASP A 71 6.32 6.80 0.21
N TRP A 72 6.59 6.69 -1.09
CA TRP A 72 6.48 5.46 -1.86
C TRP A 72 7.84 4.81 -2.00
N VAL A 73 7.91 3.49 -1.80
CA VAL A 73 9.14 2.69 -1.99
C VAL A 73 8.92 1.60 -3.03
N LEU A 74 9.88 1.44 -3.94
CA LEU A 74 9.93 0.35 -4.92
C LEU A 74 10.71 -0.82 -4.32
N VAL A 75 10.05 -1.96 -4.17
CA VAL A 75 10.60 -3.12 -3.45
C VAL A 75 10.84 -4.28 -4.38
N VAL A 76 12.02 -4.91 -4.31
CA VAL A 76 12.33 -6.14 -5.05
C VAL A 76 11.35 -7.25 -4.70
N HIS A 77 11.00 -8.06 -5.70
CA HIS A 77 10.16 -9.24 -5.51
C HIS A 77 10.65 -10.12 -4.34
N GLY A 78 9.71 -10.53 -3.48
CA GLY A 78 9.99 -11.46 -2.39
C GLY A 78 10.74 -10.86 -1.19
N ARG A 79 10.84 -9.52 -1.10
CA ARG A 79 11.34 -8.79 0.07
C ARG A 79 10.22 -8.16 0.90
N TRP A 80 9.03 -8.76 0.85
CA TRP A 80 7.87 -8.38 1.67
C TRP A 80 7.17 -9.60 2.26
N SER A 81 6.51 -9.41 3.41
CA SER A 81 5.69 -10.45 4.05
C SER A 81 4.33 -10.62 3.36
N ARG A 82 3.61 -11.70 3.69
CA ARG A 82 2.17 -11.75 3.42
C ARG A 82 1.45 -10.61 4.15
N GLY A 83 0.32 -10.20 3.60
CA GLY A 83 -0.51 -9.15 4.20
C GLY A 83 -1.14 -9.58 5.52
N PHE A 84 -1.16 -8.69 6.50
CA PHE A 84 -1.85 -8.84 7.77
C PHE A 84 -2.80 -7.66 7.98
N LYS A 85 -3.95 -7.91 8.63
CA LYS A 85 -4.98 -6.89 8.84
C LYS A 85 -4.74 -6.17 10.16
N VAL A 86 -4.74 -4.83 10.12
CA VAL A 86 -4.61 -3.97 11.29
C VAL A 86 -5.77 -3.00 11.33
N GLN A 87 -6.35 -2.84 12.50
CA GLN A 87 -7.37 -1.85 12.79
C GLN A 87 -6.82 -0.95 13.90
N GLU A 88 -6.49 0.30 13.58
CA GLU A 88 -5.86 1.21 14.55
C GLU A 88 -6.85 1.69 15.61
N GLU A 89 -8.07 2.02 15.19
CA GLU A 89 -9.17 2.46 16.05
C GLU A 89 -10.40 1.58 15.85
N ASP A 90 -11.21 1.40 16.89
CA ASP A 90 -12.37 0.50 16.86
C ASP A 90 -13.38 0.83 15.75
N ASP A 91 -13.47 2.10 15.34
CA ASP A 91 -14.37 2.59 14.28
C ASP A 91 -13.68 2.72 12.90
N SER A 92 -12.39 2.37 12.79
CA SER A 92 -11.64 2.43 11.52
C SER A 92 -11.75 1.14 10.71
N GLU A 93 -11.74 1.24 9.37
CA GLU A 93 -11.70 0.07 8.49
C GLU A 93 -10.34 -0.65 8.59
N PRO A 94 -10.31 -2.00 8.66
CA PRO A 94 -9.06 -2.75 8.71
C PRO A 94 -8.21 -2.54 7.45
N VAL A 95 -6.97 -2.09 7.64
CA VAL A 95 -6.00 -1.91 6.56
C VAL A 95 -5.13 -3.16 6.43
N ILE A 96 -4.79 -3.54 5.19
CA ILE A 96 -3.84 -4.63 4.93
C ILE A 96 -2.44 -4.04 4.88
N LEU A 97 -1.62 -4.43 5.86
CA LEU A 97 -0.24 -4.02 5.99
C LEU A 97 0.71 -5.17 5.63
N ARG A 98 1.92 -4.82 5.22
CA ARG A 98 3.01 -5.76 4.93
C ARG A 98 4.31 -5.25 5.54
N THR A 99 5.16 -6.17 5.95
CA THR A 99 6.52 -5.84 6.39
C THR A 99 7.46 -5.95 5.21
N VAL A 100 8.32 -4.94 5.01
CA VAL A 100 9.34 -4.88 3.96
C VAL A 100 10.74 -4.82 4.59
N GLU A 101 11.69 -5.50 3.95
CA GLU A 101 13.11 -5.42 4.31
C GLU A 101 13.75 -4.19 3.68
N ALA A 102 14.48 -3.40 4.47
CA ALA A 102 15.08 -2.16 4.02
C ALA A 102 16.05 -2.37 2.85
N GLU A 103 16.87 -3.42 2.91
CA GLU A 103 17.79 -3.83 1.84
C GLU A 103 17.07 -4.22 0.52
N GLY A 104 15.76 -4.50 0.59
CA GLY A 104 14.94 -4.81 -0.58
C GLY A 104 14.41 -3.58 -1.31
N VAL A 105 14.66 -2.36 -0.81
CA VAL A 105 14.21 -1.10 -1.43
C VAL A 105 15.18 -0.69 -2.54
N LEU A 106 14.66 -0.55 -3.76
CA LEU A 106 15.41 -0.14 -4.95
C LEU A 106 15.42 1.38 -5.16
N GLY A 107 14.38 2.06 -4.67
CA GLY A 107 14.18 3.49 -4.89
C GLY A 107 12.93 3.97 -4.18
N TRP A 108 12.76 5.29 -4.12
CA TRP A 108 11.63 5.91 -3.45
C TRP A 108 11.16 7.19 -4.15
N SER A 109 9.93 7.62 -3.85
CA SER A 109 9.29 8.82 -4.39
C SER A 109 8.40 9.45 -3.33
N LYS A 110 8.29 10.78 -3.32
CA LYS A 110 7.33 11.51 -2.46
C LYS A 110 5.89 11.40 -2.96
N GLU A 111 5.75 11.22 -4.27
CA GLU A 111 4.46 11.12 -4.94
C GLU A 111 4.18 9.68 -5.34
N ALA A 112 2.89 9.33 -5.38
CA ALA A 112 2.45 8.06 -5.92
C ALA A 112 2.99 7.90 -7.35
N PRO A 113 3.63 6.76 -7.67
CA PRO A 113 4.19 6.54 -8.98
C PRO A 113 3.07 6.53 -10.02
N SER A 114 3.17 7.42 -11.00
CA SER A 114 2.19 7.56 -12.08
C SER A 114 2.28 6.47 -13.15
N ASP A 115 3.18 5.51 -12.98
CA ASP A 115 3.38 4.46 -13.97
C ASP A 115 2.21 3.47 -13.92
N LEU A 116 1.38 3.54 -14.98
CA LEU A 116 0.23 2.68 -15.24
C LEU A 116 0.58 1.20 -15.11
N ALA A 117 1.84 0.82 -15.33
CA ALA A 117 2.32 -0.55 -15.21
C ALA A 117 2.29 -1.11 -13.77
N TYR A 118 2.16 -0.27 -12.75
CA TYR A 118 2.30 -0.66 -11.35
C TYR A 118 1.27 -0.02 -10.40
N TYR A 119 0.51 0.96 -10.88
CA TYR A 119 -0.41 1.76 -10.08
C TYR A 119 -1.80 1.79 -10.72
N ASN A 120 -2.37 0.62 -10.97
CA ASN A 120 -3.61 0.52 -11.71
C ASN A 120 -4.78 1.10 -10.90
N ASN A 121 -5.02 2.40 -11.11
CA ASN A 121 -6.23 3.19 -10.92
C ASN A 121 -7.25 2.59 -9.92
N GLN A 122 -6.91 2.51 -8.64
CA GLN A 122 -7.95 2.59 -7.62
C GLN A 122 -8.51 4.00 -7.71
N ALA A 123 -9.82 4.10 -7.96
CA ALA A 123 -10.56 5.34 -7.97
C ALA A 123 -10.01 6.25 -6.87
N VAL A 124 -9.44 7.39 -7.27
CA VAL A 124 -9.06 8.46 -6.35
C VAL A 124 -10.29 8.71 -5.49
N VAL A 125 -10.25 8.27 -4.23
CA VAL A 125 -11.18 8.80 -3.24
C VAL A 125 -10.71 10.23 -3.08
N ASN A 126 -11.43 11.12 -3.75
CA ASN A 126 -11.17 12.55 -3.73
C ASN A 126 -11.38 13.03 -2.28
N LEU A 127 -10.30 13.06 -1.49
CA LEU A 127 -10.28 13.67 -0.17
C LEU A 127 -10.32 15.21 -0.26
N GLU A 128 -10.33 15.78 -1.47
CA GLU A 128 -10.53 17.20 -1.74
C GLU A 128 -11.98 17.59 -2.06
N ASN A 129 -12.98 16.76 -1.73
CA ASN A 129 -14.32 17.29 -1.51
C ASN A 129 -14.32 18.07 -0.19
N ASN A 130 -13.76 19.28 -0.24
CA ASN A 130 -14.03 20.34 0.72
C ASN A 130 -15.52 20.68 0.64
N ILE A 131 -16.35 19.87 1.28
CA ILE A 131 -17.68 20.30 1.67
C ILE A 131 -17.44 21.35 2.75
N SER A 132 -17.47 22.61 2.33
CA SER A 132 -17.39 23.74 3.24
C SER A 132 -18.72 23.87 3.96
N ALA A 133 -18.69 24.24 5.25
CA ALA A 133 -19.91 24.51 6.03
C ALA A 133 -20.84 25.57 5.39
N LYS A 134 -20.36 26.30 4.37
CA LYS A 134 -21.15 27.26 3.58
C LYS A 134 -22.10 26.60 2.57
N ASP A 135 -21.85 25.36 2.16
CA ASP A 135 -22.69 24.65 1.17
C ASP A 135 -23.99 24.09 1.78
N PHE A 136 -24.17 24.23 3.11
CA PHE A 136 -25.37 23.82 3.84
C PHE A 136 -26.26 24.98 4.31
N ALA A 137 -25.87 26.23 4.05
CA ALA A 137 -26.74 27.37 4.34
C ALA A 137 -27.74 27.54 3.19
N LYS A 138 -28.95 26.99 3.37
CA LYS A 138 -30.12 27.38 2.57
C LYS A 138 -30.42 28.85 2.86
N GLU A 139 -30.35 29.71 1.85
CA GLU A 139 -31.03 31.00 1.86
C GLU A 139 -32.53 30.76 1.69
N GLU A 140 -33.31 31.26 2.64
CA GLU A 140 -34.74 31.60 2.48
C GLU A 140 -34.88 32.94 1.76
#